data_AF-A0A6P0FRM2-F1
#
_entry.id   AF-A0A6P0FRM2-F1
#
_cell.length_a   1.000
_cell.length_b   1.000
_cell.length_c   1.000
_cell.angle_alpha   90.00
_cell.angle_beta   90.00
_cell.angle_gamma   90.00
#
_symmetry.space_group_name_H-M   'P 1'
#
loop_
_entity.id
_entity.type
_entity.pdbx_description
1 polymer ?
#
loop_
_entity_poly.entity_id
_entity_poly.type
_entity_poly.pdbx_seq_one_letter_code
_entity_poly.pdbx_strand_id
1 'polypeptide(L)'
;ITPPLKPVTAIYIDTGLGYRLVEAVVSTPFGIHRGADGESYCLSHIATGYRIASGFASLDQVLGLCEDLRRMKITWDFTDKAVIAGWSSYARNKILSLITKHGGTTGSTTR
;
A
#
# COMPACT_ATOMS: atom_id res chain seq x y z
N ILE A 1 13.16 -25.90 0.08
CA ILE A 1 11.79 -25.84 -0.48
C ILE A 1 11.17 -24.56 0.05
N THR A 2 11.09 -23.52 -0.78
CA THR A 2 10.42 -22.27 -0.40
C THR A 2 8.95 -22.60 -0.15
N PRO A 3 8.37 -22.26 1.02
CA PRO A 3 6.95 -22.49 1.22
C PRO A 3 6.19 -21.76 0.11
N PRO A 4 5.18 -22.39 -0.52
CA PRO A 4 4.39 -21.71 -1.54
C PRO A 4 3.80 -20.47 -0.89
N LEU A 5 3.96 -19.31 -1.55
CA LEU A 5 3.34 -18.07 -1.09
C LEU A 5 1.83 -18.34 -1.00
N LYS A 6 1.32 -18.36 0.23
CA LYS A 6 -0.12 -18.32 0.56
C LYS A 6 -0.81 -17.28 -0.33
N PRO A 7 -2.06 -17.54 -0.75
CA PRO A 7 -2.57 -17.23 -2.08
C PRO A 7 -2.08 -15.87 -2.60
N VAL A 8 -1.14 -15.92 -3.54
CA VAL A 8 -0.75 -14.75 -4.32
C VAL A 8 -1.86 -14.49 -5.31
N THR A 9 -2.47 -13.31 -5.23
CA THR A 9 -3.34 -12.81 -6.30
C THR A 9 -2.55 -11.85 -7.18
N ALA A 10 -3.08 -11.53 -8.35
CA ALA A 10 -2.61 -10.39 -9.12
C ALA A 10 -3.50 -9.17 -8.85
N ILE A 11 -2.89 -7.98 -8.75
CA ILE A 11 -3.59 -6.69 -8.69
C ILE A 11 -3.06 -5.76 -9.77
N TYR A 12 -3.86 -4.79 -10.18
CA TYR A 12 -3.38 -3.68 -11.02
C TYR A 12 -2.85 -2.55 -10.13
N ILE A 13 -1.61 -2.12 -10.34
CA ILE A 13 -1.02 -0.95 -9.69
C ILE A 13 -0.96 0.23 -10.66
N ASP A 14 -1.29 1.42 -10.16
CA ASP A 14 -1.16 2.68 -10.91
C ASP A 14 0.31 3.12 -10.87
N THR A 15 0.90 3.27 -12.06
CA THR A 15 2.29 3.71 -12.22
C THR A 15 2.42 5.19 -12.60
N GLY A 16 1.30 5.91 -12.77
CA GLY A 16 1.25 7.25 -13.35
C GLY A 16 1.34 7.28 -14.88
N LEU A 17 1.84 6.21 -15.51
CA LEU A 17 1.90 6.02 -16.96
C LEU A 17 0.87 4.98 -17.47
N GLY A 18 0.07 4.43 -16.56
CA GLY A 18 -0.88 3.36 -16.82
C GLY A 18 -0.88 2.31 -15.70
N TYR A 19 -1.74 1.31 -15.85
CA TYR A 19 -1.87 0.21 -14.91
C TYR A 19 -0.92 -0.94 -15.27
N ARG A 20 -0.30 -1.55 -14.26
CA ARG A 20 0.48 -2.78 -14.43
C ARG A 20 -0.05 -3.89 -13.54
N LEU A 21 -0.15 -5.09 -14.08
CA LEU A 21 -0.51 -6.28 -13.31
C LEU A 21 0.72 -6.75 -12.52
N VAL A 22 0.57 -6.94 -11.21
CA VAL A 22 1.64 -7.43 -10.32
C VAL A 22 1.11 -8.49 -9.37
N GLU A 23 1.98 -9.42 -9.00
CA GLU A 23 1.73 -10.35 -7.91
C GLU A 23 1.70 -9.62 -6.57
N ALA A 24 0.69 -9.93 -5.76
CA ALA A 24 0.51 -9.31 -4.46
C ALA A 24 -0.07 -10.28 -3.42
N VAL A 25 0.38 -10.09 -2.18
CA VAL A 25 -0.29 -10.61 -0.99
C VAL A 25 -1.43 -9.66 -0.63
N VAL A 26 -2.64 -10.19 -0.44
CA VAL A 26 -3.81 -9.38 -0.07
C VAL A 26 -3.96 -9.31 1.44
N SER A 27 -4.01 -8.09 1.95
CA SER A 27 -4.45 -7.75 3.30
C SER A 27 -5.54 -6.69 3.17
N THR A 28 -6.75 -7.12 2.79
CA THR A 28 -7.89 -6.27 2.41
C THR A 28 -8.04 -5.05 3.35
N PRO A 29 -8.13 -3.82 2.80
CA PRO A 29 -8.24 -3.47 1.36
C PRO A 29 -6.89 -3.21 0.67
N PHE A 30 -5.79 -3.72 1.22
CA PHE A 30 -4.46 -3.46 0.70
C PHE A 30 -3.85 -4.66 -0.03
N GLY A 31 -3.03 -4.35 -1.03
CA GLY A 31 -2.18 -5.30 -1.73
C GLY A 31 -0.72 -4.98 -1.45
N ILE A 32 0.05 -6.02 -1.13
CA ILE A 32 1.48 -5.92 -0.81
C ILE A 32 2.25 -6.59 -1.93
N HIS A 33 3.12 -5.85 -2.60
CA HIS A 33 3.86 -6.34 -3.77
C HIS A 33 5.30 -5.84 -3.77
N ARG A 34 6.15 -6.40 -4.62
CA ARG A 34 7.53 -5.92 -4.79
C ARG A 34 7.55 -4.54 -5.48
N GLY A 35 8.52 -3.71 -5.10
CA GLY A 35 8.85 -2.45 -5.73
C GLY A 35 9.48 -2.64 -7.11
N ALA A 36 9.70 -1.54 -7.82
CA ALA A 36 10.34 -1.56 -9.13
C ALA A 36 11.81 -2.03 -9.09
N ASP A 37 12.44 -1.94 -7.92
CA ASP A 37 13.77 -2.47 -7.64
C ASP A 37 13.80 -4.00 -7.48
N GLY A 38 12.63 -4.66 -7.37
CA GLY A 38 12.49 -6.09 -7.11
C GLY A 38 12.76 -6.49 -5.66
N GLU A 39 13.28 -5.58 -4.83
CA GLU A 39 13.82 -5.86 -3.50
C GLU A 39 12.98 -5.27 -2.38
N SER A 40 12.47 -4.05 -2.55
CA SER A 40 11.62 -3.42 -1.54
C SER A 40 10.17 -3.90 -1.65
N TYR A 41 9.42 -3.81 -0.56
CA TYR A 41 7.98 -3.99 -0.59
C TYR A 41 7.26 -2.65 -0.73
N CYS A 42 6.10 -2.70 -1.38
CA CYS A 42 5.16 -1.61 -1.53
C CYS A 42 3.79 -2.00 -1.00
N LEU A 43 3.05 -1.01 -0.54
CA LEU A 43 1.65 -1.11 -0.13
C LEU A 43 0.78 -0.29 -1.08
N SER A 44 -0.19 -0.93 -1.72
CA SER A 44 -1.13 -0.30 -2.64
C SER A 44 -2.57 -0.60 -2.25
N HIS A 45 -3.50 0.30 -2.56
CA HIS A 45 -4.93 0.04 -2.42
C HIS A 45 -5.42 -0.87 -3.56
N ILE A 46 -6.08 -1.98 -3.25
CA ILE A 46 -6.38 -3.03 -4.26
C ILE A 46 -7.33 -2.57 -5.36
N ALA A 47 -8.35 -1.75 -5.04
CA ALA A 47 -9.36 -1.39 -6.03
C ALA A 47 -8.86 -0.32 -7.01
N THR A 48 -8.01 0.59 -6.54
CA THR A 48 -7.54 1.74 -7.33
C THR A 48 -6.14 1.58 -7.89
N GLY A 49 -5.37 0.61 -7.39
CA GLY A 49 -3.94 0.50 -7.67
C GLY A 49 -3.07 1.61 -7.09
N TYR A 50 -3.64 2.56 -6.32
CA TYR A 50 -2.92 3.68 -5.74
C TYR A 50 -1.87 3.21 -4.74
N ARG A 51 -0.61 3.61 -4.96
CA ARG A 51 0.50 3.29 -4.05
C ARG A 51 0.44 4.18 -2.83
N ILE A 52 0.16 3.58 -1.67
CA ILE A 52 0.11 4.26 -0.37
C ILE A 52 1.53 4.46 0.17
N ALA A 53 2.36 3.41 0.10
CA ALA A 53 3.71 3.41 0.66
C ALA A 53 4.66 2.48 -0.09
N SER A 54 5.97 2.71 0.07
CA SER A 54 7.05 1.95 -0.55
C SER A 54 8.33 1.94 0.28
N GLY A 55 9.29 1.12 -0.12
CA GLY A 55 10.64 1.12 0.45
C GLY A 55 10.78 0.27 1.71
N PHE A 56 9.81 -0.58 2.04
CA PHE A 56 9.91 -1.47 3.19
C PHE A 56 10.89 -2.61 2.90
N ALA A 57 11.76 -2.91 3.86
CA ALA A 57 12.78 -3.94 3.72
C ALA A 57 12.22 -5.36 3.92
N SER A 58 11.09 -5.50 4.62
CA SER A 58 10.48 -6.81 4.90
C SER A 58 8.95 -6.79 4.77
N LEU A 59 8.37 -7.98 4.52
CA LEU A 59 6.93 -8.17 4.48
C LEU A 59 6.27 -7.86 5.83
N ASP A 60 6.92 -8.22 6.93
CA ASP A 60 6.41 -8.02 8.30
C ASP A 60 6.19 -6.53 8.63
N GLN A 61 7.08 -5.65 8.15
CA GLN A 61 6.90 -4.21 8.27
C GLN A 61 5.61 -3.73 7.61
N VAL A 62 5.32 -4.24 6.41
CA VAL A 62 4.11 -3.87 5.66
C VAL A 62 2.86 -4.44 6.32
N LEU A 63 2.91 -5.68 6.81
CA LEU A 63 1.81 -6.30 7.55
C LEU A 63 1.49 -5.54 8.85
N GLY A 64 2.52 -5.11 9.58
CA GLY A 64 2.36 -4.25 10.76
C GLY A 64 1.70 -2.91 10.42
N LEU A 65 2.08 -2.30 9.30
CA LEU A 65 1.42 -1.09 8.80
C LEU A 65 -0.05 -1.34 8.45
N CYS A 66 -0.38 -2.44 7.76
CA CYS A 66 -1.76 -2.79 7.41
C CYS A 66 -2.67 -2.88 8.65
N GLU A 67 -2.19 -3.50 9.73
CA GLU A 67 -2.92 -3.59 11.00
C GLU A 67 -3.18 -2.20 11.62
N ASP A 68 -2.16 -1.34 11.66
CA ASP A 68 -2.28 0.02 12.21
C ASP A 68 -3.21 0.90 11.36
N LEU A 69 -3.16 0.79 10.02
CA LEU A 69 -4.04 1.52 9.10
C LEU A 69 -5.51 1.07 9.23
N ARG A 70 -5.76 -0.24 9.39
CA ARG A 70 -7.12 -0.77 9.59
C ARG A 70 -7.79 -0.27 10.87
N ARG A 71 -7.00 0.10 11.88
CA ARG A 71 -7.51 0.66 13.15
C ARG A 71 -7.90 2.14 13.04
N MET A 72 -7.56 2.80 11.93
CA MET A 72 -7.97 4.18 11.70
C MET A 72 -9.45 4.25 11.33
N LYS A 73 -10.16 5.26 11.85
CA LYS A 73 -11.55 5.57 11.48
C LYS A 73 -11.59 6.31 10.13
N ILE A 74 -11.12 5.67 9.07
CA ILE A 74 -11.09 6.17 7.69
C ILE A 74 -11.70 5.11 6.78
N THR A 75 -12.48 5.53 5.79
CA THR A 75 -12.97 4.64 4.74
C THR A 75 -11.82 4.30 3.80
N TRP A 76 -11.38 3.05 3.86
CA TRP A 76 -10.35 2.52 2.96
C TRP A 76 -10.94 1.84 1.72
N ASP A 77 -12.24 1.57 1.69
CA ASP A 77 -12.94 0.96 0.56
C ASP A 77 -13.42 2.05 -0.41
N PHE A 78 -12.48 2.60 -1.19
CA PHE A 78 -12.77 3.64 -2.18
C PHE A 78 -12.39 3.17 -3.59
N THR A 79 -13.23 3.46 -4.60
CA THR A 79 -12.98 3.07 -5.99
C THR A 79 -12.26 4.14 -6.81
N ASP A 80 -12.05 5.32 -6.24
CA ASP A 80 -11.33 6.45 -6.85
C ASP A 80 -10.35 7.06 -5.85
N LYS A 81 -9.09 7.24 -6.28
CA LYS A 81 -8.05 7.88 -5.47
C LYS A 81 -8.33 9.35 -5.17
N ALA A 82 -9.25 10.00 -5.88
CA ALA A 82 -9.72 11.37 -5.59
C ALA A 82 -10.24 11.52 -4.15
N VAL A 83 -10.76 10.44 -3.54
CA VAL A 83 -11.20 10.43 -2.13
C VAL A 83 -10.07 10.79 -1.16
N ILE A 84 -8.82 10.48 -1.50
CA ILE A 84 -7.64 10.80 -0.68
C ILE A 84 -7.45 12.32 -0.57
N ALA A 85 -7.84 13.09 -1.60
CA ALA A 85 -7.84 14.55 -1.57
C ALA A 85 -8.85 15.12 -0.55
N GLY A 86 -9.85 14.34 -0.15
CA GLY A 86 -10.81 14.67 0.91
C GLY A 86 -10.37 14.30 2.33
N TRP A 87 -9.26 13.56 2.51
CA TRP A 87 -8.77 13.23 3.86
C TRP A 87 -8.32 14.48 4.61
N SER A 88 -8.67 14.55 5.89
CA SER A 88 -8.22 15.64 6.75
C SER A 88 -6.70 15.65 6.92
N SER A 89 -6.13 16.83 7.19
CA SER A 89 -4.68 16.96 7.46
C SER A 89 -4.25 16.07 8.63
N TYR A 90 -5.11 15.91 9.64
CA TYR A 90 -4.86 14.98 10.75
C TYR A 90 -4.72 13.53 10.27
N ALA A 91 -5.66 13.05 9.44
CA ALA A 91 -5.61 11.70 8.88
C ALA A 91 -4.34 11.48 8.05
N ARG A 92 -4.00 12.42 7.18
CA ARG A 92 -2.79 12.36 6.34
C ARG A 92 -1.52 12.30 7.17
N ASN A 93 -1.38 13.18 8.17
CA ASN A 93 -0.21 13.22 9.05
C ASN A 93 -0.07 11.93 9.87
N LYS A 94 -1.19 11.37 10.33
CA LYS A 94 -1.19 10.09 11.05
C LYS A 94 -0.78 8.92 10.15
N ILE A 95 -1.28 8.86 8.91
CA ILE A 95 -0.87 7.85 7.93
C ILE A 95 0.63 7.96 7.64
N LEU A 96 1.13 9.17 7.39
CA LEU A 96 2.56 9.42 7.17
C LEU A 96 3.39 8.94 8.36
N SER A 97 2.99 9.29 9.59
CA SER A 97 3.67 8.85 10.81
C SER A 97 3.71 7.32 10.95
N LEU A 98 2.61 6.63 10.63
CA LEU A 98 2.56 5.17 10.65
C LEU A 98 3.46 4.55 9.57
N ILE A 99 3.47 5.10 8.36
CA ILE A 99 4.36 4.63 7.28
C ILE A 99 5.82 4.73 7.72
N THR A 100 6.24 5.90 8.25
CA THR A 100 7.61 6.11 8.74
C THR A 100 7.95 5.19 9.91
N LYS A 101 7.02 4.99 10.87
CA LYS A 101 7.19 4.08 12.01
C LYS A 101 7.53 2.65 11.57
N HIS A 102 6.94 2.19 10.47
CA HIS A 102 7.17 0.85 9.92
C HIS A 102 8.33 0.80 8.91
N GLY A 103 9.08 1.89 8.72
CA GLY A 103 10.27 1.94 7.86
C GLY A 103 9.98 2.20 6.39
N GLY A 104 8.76 2.62 6.05
CA GLY A 104 8.39 2.98 4.68
C GLY A 104 8.51 4.48 4.40
N THR A 105 8.29 4.80 3.13
CA THR A 105 8.13 6.16 2.62
C THR A 105 6.81 6.25 1.88
N THR A 106 6.22 7.44 1.78
CA THR A 106 4.99 7.61 1.01
C THR A 106 5.24 7.32 -0.46
N GLY A 107 4.32 6.58 -1.08
CA GLY A 107 4.31 6.39 -2.53
C GLY A 107 4.00 7.72 -3.19
N SER A 108 5.02 8.46 -3.60
CA SER A 108 4.87 9.80 -4.17
C SER A 108 3.95 9.79 -5.39
N THR A 109 2.73 10.34 -5.23
CA THR A 109 2.13 11.38 -6.09
C THR A 109 1.11 12.17 -5.26
N THR A 110 1.57 12.88 -4.22
CA THR A 110 0.85 14.05 -3.69
C THR A 110 1.50 15.32 -4.24
N ARG A 111 1.65 15.38 -5.56
CA ARG A 111 2.00 16.61 -6.26
C ARG A 111 0.81 17.03 -7.10
#